data_AF-A0A4R1KCS4-F1
#
_entry.id   AF-A0A4R1KCS4-F1
#
_cell.length_a   1.000
_cell.length_b   1.000
_cell.length_c   1.000
_cell.angle_alpha   90.00
_cell.angle_beta   90.00
_cell.angle_gamma   90.00
#
_symmetry.space_group_name_H-M   'P 1'
#
loop_
_entity.id
_entity.type
_entity.pdbx_description
1 polymer ?
#
loop_
_entity_poly.entity_id
_entity_poly.type
_entity_poly.pdbx_seq_one_letter_code
_entity_poly.pdbx_strand_id
1 'polypeptide(L)' 'MNNKQLMIGMAKALKPMLDRFVFVGGCAVDYLIDDSAVTSTRVTGDVERIQK' A
#
# COMPACT_ATOMS: atom_id res chain seq x y z
N MET A 1 -6.67 6.84 9.57
CA MET A 1 -5.59 6.00 9.02
C MET A 1 -5.51 6.31 7.53
N ASN A 2 -4.35 6.74 7.00
CA ASN A 2 -4.19 6.95 5.55
C ASN A 2 -3.80 5.64 4.84
N ASN A 3 -3.90 5.60 3.51
CA ASN A 3 -3.67 4.38 2.74
C ASN A 3 -2.26 3.80 2.99
N LYS A 4 -1.25 4.67 3.10
CA LYS A 4 0.13 4.30 3.48
C LYS A 4 0.21 3.54 4.82
N GLN A 5 -0.50 4.01 5.86
CA GLN A 5 -0.54 3.33 7.15
C GLN A 5 -1.24 1.96 7.05
N LEU A 6 -2.31 1.85 6.27
CA LEU A 6 -3.00 0.58 6.03
C LEU A 6 -2.08 -0.43 5.33
N MET A 7 -1.34 0.01 4.29
CA MET A 7 -0.34 -0.82 3.61
C MET A 7 0.78 -1.28 4.55
N ILE A 8 1.36 -0.37 5.34
CA ILE A 8 2.44 -0.74 6.28
C ILE A 8 1.93 -1.72 7.34
N GLY A 9 0.69 -1.53 7.83
CA GLY A 9 0.04 -2.46 8.74
C GLY A 9 -0.10 -3.86 8.13
N MET A 10 -0.60 -3.93 6.89
CA MET A 10 -0.74 -5.19 6.16
C MET A 10 0.62 -5.86 5.91
N ALA A 11 1.64 -5.09 5.50
CA ALA A 11 2.97 -5.62 5.27
C ALA A 11 3.59 -6.22 6.55
N LYS A 12 3.36 -5.58 7.71
CA LYS A 12 3.80 -6.13 9.01
C LYS A 12 3.08 -7.42 9.36
N ALA A 13 1.77 -7.50 9.11
CA ALA A 13 0.98 -8.71 9.35
C ALA A 13 1.39 -9.89 8.44
N LEU A 14 1.85 -9.59 7.22
CA LEU A 14 2.24 -10.58 6.22
C LEU A 14 3.74 -10.88 6.18
N LYS A 15 4.54 -10.43 7.16
CA LYS A 15 6.02 -10.49 7.14
C LYS A 15 6.63 -11.84 6.70
N PRO A 16 6.09 -13.02 7.06
CA PRO A 16 6.63 -14.31 6.60
C PRO A 16 6.33 -14.64 5.12
N MET A 17 5.46 -13.88 4.45
CA MET A 17 4.96 -14.15 3.11
C MET A 17 5.13 -12.98 2.14
N LEU A 18 5.87 -11.93 2.52
CA LEU A 18 6.05 -10.73 1.69
C LEU A 18 6.73 -11.01 0.36
N ASP A 19 7.56 -12.05 0.31
CA ASP A 19 8.21 -12.52 -0.90
C ASP A 19 7.21 -13.13 -1.90
N ARG A 20 6.04 -13.59 -1.44
CA ARG A 20 5.01 -14.28 -2.25
C ARG A 20 4.00 -13.35 -2.94
N PHE A 21 4.00 -12.06 -2.61
CA PHE A 21 3.00 -11.12 -3.13
C PHE A 21 3.63 -9.81 -3.59
N VAL A 22 2.90 -9.09 -4.45
CA VAL A 22 3.16 -7.70 -4.81
C VAL A 22 1.93 -6.90 -4.40
N PHE A 23 2.13 -5.83 -3.63
CA PHE A 23 1.03 -4.91 -3.33
C PHE A 23 0.77 -3.98 -4.52
N VAL A 24 -0.50 -3.76 -4.82
CA VAL A 24 -0.95 -2.94 -5.96
C VAL A 24 -2.07 -1.99 -5.54
N GLY A 25 -2.57 -1.19 -6.48
CA GLY A 25 -3.75 -0.35 -6.26
C GLY A 25 -3.48 0.93 -5.48
N GLY A 26 -4.54 1.54 -4.94
CA GLY A 26 -4.46 2.89 -4.36
C GLY A 26 -3.56 2.99 -3.12
N CYS A 27 -3.48 1.92 -2.32
CA CYS A 27 -2.51 1.86 -1.22
C CYS A 27 -1.06 1.80 -1.71
N ALA A 28 -0.78 1.13 -2.83
CA ALA A 28 0.57 1.08 -3.39
C ALA A 28 0.97 2.44 -3.96
N VAL A 29 0.03 3.11 -4.65
CA VAL A 29 0.24 4.49 -5.14
C VAL A 29 0.57 5.43 -3.99
N ASP A 30 -0.23 5.46 -2.92
CA ASP A 30 0.02 6.33 -1.76
C ASP A 30 1.34 6.01 -1.01
N TYR A 31 1.80 4.76 -1.09
CA TYR A 31 3.10 4.37 -0.52
C TYR A 31 4.28 4.84 -1.38
N LEU A 32 4.15 4.76 -2.70
CA LEU A 32 5.22 5.00 -3.67
C LEU A 32 5.31 6.46 -4.15
N ILE A 33 4.23 7.22 -4.05
CA ILE A 33 4.19 8.60 -4.52
C ILE A 33 5.14 9.47 -3.69
N ASP A 34 6.03 10.17 -4.38
CA ASP A 34 7.06 11.05 -3.80
C ASP A 34 7.05 12.46 -4.41
N ASP A 35 6.14 12.71 -5.37
CA ASP A 35 5.95 14.03 -5.95
C ASP A 35 5.35 15.01 -4.93
N SER A 36 6.17 15.99 -4.54
CA SER A 36 5.78 17.05 -3.60
C SER A 36 4.62 17.93 -4.08
N ALA A 37 4.32 17.96 -5.38
CA ALA A 37 3.16 18.66 -5.92
C ALA A 37 1.83 17.94 -5.58
N VAL A 38 1.89 16.66 -5.20
CA VAL A 38 0.71 15.87 -4.85
C VAL A 38 0.34 16.12 -3.40
N THR A 39 -0.79 16.80 -3.20
CA THR A 39 -1.25 17.21 -1.87
C THR A 39 -1.85 16.05 -1.08
N SER A 40 -2.54 15.13 -1.76
CA SER A 40 -3.11 13.92 -1.17
C SER A 40 -3.52 12.92 -2.25
N THR A 41 -3.59 11.63 -1.88
CA THR A 41 -4.22 10.59 -2.70
C THR A 41 -5.65 10.31 -2.24
N ARG A 42 -6.47 9.74 -3.13
CA ARG A 42 -7.84 9.31 -2.78
C ARG A 42 -7.78 8.18 -1.74
N VAL A 43 -8.54 8.31 -0.65
CA VAL A 43 -8.68 7.26 0.37
C VAL A 43 -9.26 5.97 -0.24
N THR A 44 -8.66 4.82 0.07
CA THR A 44 -9.16 3.48 -0.27
C THR A 44 -9.58 2.71 0.98
N GLY A 45 -10.47 1.73 0.82
CA GLY A 45 -11.00 0.93 1.93
C GLY A 45 -10.20 -0.36 2.21
N ASP A 46 -9.26 -0.70 1.32
CA ASP A 46 -8.66 -2.02 1.21
C ASP A 46 -7.20 -1.96 0.73
N VAL A 47 -6.51 -3.10 0.88
CA VAL A 47 -5.15 -3.34 0.37
C VAL A 47 -5.21 -4.44 -0.67
N GLU A 48 -4.84 -4.12 -1.90
CA GLU A 48 -4.82 -5.05 -3.00
C GLU A 48 -3.44 -5.71 -3.14
N ARG A 49 -3.42 -6.98 -3.53
CA ARG A 49 -2.19 -7.75 -3.76
C ARG A 49 -2.36 -8.74 -4.89
N ILE A 50 -1.26 -9.03 -5.58
CA ILE A 50 -1.15 -10.08 -6.59
C ILE A 50 -0.17 -11.14 -6.09
N GLN A 51 -0.49 -12.41 -6.29
CA GLN A 51 0.43 -13.51 -5.98
C GLN A 51 1.50 -13.63 -7.07
N LYS A 52 2.77 -13.71 -6.66
CA LYS A 52 3.89 -14.00 -7.55
C LYS A 52 3.90 -15.47 -7.94
#